data_AF-A0A8T4XA13-F1
#
_entry.id   AF-A0A8T4XA13-F1
#
_cell.length_a   1.000
_cell.length_b   1.000
_cell.length_c   1.000
_cell.angle_alpha   90.00
_cell.angle_beta   90.00
_cell.angle_gamma   90.00
#
_symmetry.space_group_name_H-M   'P 1'
#
loop_
_entity.id
_entity.type
_entity.pdbx_description
1 polymer ?
#
loop_
_entity_poly.entity_id
_entity_poly.type
_entity_poly.pdbx_seq_one_letter_code
_entity_poly.pdbx_strand_id
1 'polypeptide(L)'
;MQYLNFLNPKTDLPKDISNIQSISAKIEKKLSASGVQIDKLPLEELQDINKIVGLANFMLCKYEDKKETRLILQHFVSIIGDSAQSMESIDDDISELILSAEDSINKVKNMHSKISEKSDLEKSYLDESDDESKNGSFNLTNFTTPINTSKYQEKSQGDTVQVI
;
A
#
# COMPACT_ATOMS: atom_id res chain seq x y z
N MET A 1 29.78 -18.76 25.22
CA MET A 1 28.91 -19.29 24.15
C MET A 1 27.80 -20.11 24.81
N GLN A 2 26.65 -19.47 25.07
CA GLN A 2 25.50 -20.09 25.71
C GLN A 2 24.62 -20.80 24.67
N TYR A 3 24.47 -22.10 24.92
CA TYR A 3 23.52 -23.12 24.47
C TYR A 3 22.39 -22.75 23.48
N LEU A 4 22.43 -23.43 22.32
CA LEU A 4 21.30 -23.73 21.43
C LEU A 4 20.22 -24.52 22.17
N ASN A 5 19.19 -23.83 22.66
CA ASN A 5 18.03 -24.43 23.31
C ASN A 5 16.73 -24.04 22.60
N PHE A 6 16.59 -24.33 21.30
CA PHE A 6 15.27 -24.30 20.63
C PHE A 6 15.18 -25.36 19.52
N LEU A 7 15.32 -26.63 19.91
CA LEU A 7 14.87 -27.74 19.07
C LEU A 7 13.56 -28.26 19.67
N ASN A 8 12.43 -27.77 19.18
CA ASN A 8 11.15 -28.42 19.42
C ASN A 8 11.11 -29.72 18.59
N PRO A 9 11.16 -30.92 19.20
CA PRO A 9 11.38 -32.15 18.46
C PRO A 9 10.05 -32.87 18.24
N LYS A 10 9.10 -32.28 17.51
CA LYS A 10 7.84 -32.96 17.12
C LYS A 10 7.31 -32.46 15.79
N THR A 11 8.01 -32.80 14.71
CA THR A 11 7.40 -32.82 13.39
C THR A 11 7.11 -34.28 13.06
N ASP A 12 5.84 -34.62 12.91
CA ASP A 12 5.42 -35.94 12.47
C ASP A 12 5.84 -36.10 11.00
N LEU A 13 7.04 -36.63 10.78
CA LEU A 13 7.51 -37.08 9.46
C LEU A 13 6.45 -37.89 8.70
N PRO A 14 5.66 -38.79 9.34
CA PRO A 14 4.56 -39.48 8.67
C PRO A 14 3.49 -38.53 8.09
N LYS A 15 3.22 -37.41 8.77
CA LYS A 15 2.26 -36.39 8.33
C LYS A 15 2.79 -35.61 7.13
N ASP A 16 4.07 -35.25 7.13
CA ASP A 16 4.70 -34.52 6.02
C ASP A 16 4.77 -35.38 4.75
N ILE A 17 5.09 -36.67 4.89
CA ILE A 17 5.05 -37.65 3.79
C ILE A 17 3.63 -37.78 3.22
N SER A 18 2.61 -37.89 4.09
CA SER A 18 1.22 -37.99 3.66
C SER A 18 0.76 -36.74 2.88
N ASN A 19 1.19 -35.55 3.31
CA ASN A 19 0.88 -34.30 2.62
C ASN A 19 1.51 -34.25 1.22
N ILE A 20 2.78 -34.66 1.08
CA ILE A 20 3.50 -34.71 -0.20
C ILE A 20 2.84 -35.71 -1.16
N GLN A 21 2.43 -36.88 -0.66
CA GLN A 21 1.69 -37.87 -1.45
C GLN A 21 0.34 -37.33 -1.92
N SER A 22 -0.38 -36.58 -1.06
CA SER A 22 -1.65 -35.94 -1.44
C SER A 22 -1.48 -34.91 -2.55
N ILE A 23 -0.42 -34.10 -2.49
CA ILE A 23 -0.10 -33.10 -3.52
C ILE A 23 0.27 -33.79 -4.84
N SER A 24 1.14 -34.81 -4.78
CA SER A 24 1.53 -35.60 -5.96
C SER A 24 0.31 -36.22 -6.66
N ALA A 25 -0.60 -36.85 -5.91
CA ALA A 25 -1.82 -37.44 -6.47
C ALA A 25 -2.75 -36.38 -7.12
N LYS A 26 -2.84 -35.18 -6.55
CA LYS A 26 -3.60 -34.07 -7.14
C LYS A 26 -2.98 -33.60 -8.45
N ILE A 27 -1.65 -33.56 -8.54
CA ILE A 27 -0.92 -33.19 -9.77
C ILE A 27 -1.14 -34.26 -10.84
N GLU A 28 -0.98 -35.55 -10.51
CA GLU A 28 -1.20 -36.66 -11.45
C GLU A 28 -2.63 -36.70 -11.99
N LYS A 29 -3.62 -36.47 -11.11
CA LYS A 29 -5.03 -36.37 -11.51
C LYS A 29 -5.26 -35.21 -12.49
N LYS A 30 -4.59 -34.08 -12.29
CA LYS A 30 -4.67 -32.91 -13.18
C LYS A 30 -3.94 -33.12 -14.50
N LEU A 31 -2.78 -33.78 -14.48
CA LEU A 31 -2.04 -34.17 -15.70
C LEU A 31 -2.85 -35.13 -16.59
N SER A 32 -3.67 -35.98 -15.96
CA SER A 32 -4.50 -36.97 -16.65
C SER A 32 -5.84 -36.40 -17.16
N ALA A 33 -6.26 -35.24 -16.67
CA ALA A 33 -7.52 -34.60 -17.05
C ALA A 33 -7.27 -33.55 -18.14
N SER A 34 -7.21 -33.97 -19.40
CA SER A 34 -7.15 -33.04 -20.53
C SER A 34 -8.46 -32.26 -20.66
N GLY A 35 -8.42 -30.94 -20.39
CA GLY A 35 -9.45 -30.02 -20.88
C GLY A 35 -10.25 -29.20 -19.87
N VAL A 36 -9.85 -29.08 -18.59
CA VAL A 36 -10.54 -28.16 -17.66
C VAL A 36 -9.62 -27.01 -17.26
N GLN A 37 -10.08 -25.80 -17.63
CA GLN A 37 -9.46 -24.49 -17.55
C GLN A 37 -8.58 -24.26 -16.32
N ILE A 38 -7.36 -23.78 -16.57
CA ILE A 38 -6.36 -23.43 -15.58
C ILE A 38 -6.22 -21.91 -15.58
N ASP A 39 -6.59 -21.27 -14.47
CA ASP A 39 -6.24 -19.86 -14.22
C ASP A 39 -4.89 -19.71 -13.50
N LYS A 40 -4.10 -20.77 -13.32
CA LYS A 40 -2.70 -20.65 -12.88
C LYS A 40 -1.86 -21.91 -13.13
N LEU A 41 -0.75 -21.71 -13.84
CA LEU A 41 0.37 -22.62 -14.17
C LEU A 41 0.18 -23.52 -15.42
N PRO A 42 0.89 -23.27 -16.54
CA PRO A 42 0.89 -24.11 -17.74
C PRO A 42 1.38 -25.55 -17.50
N LEU A 43 1.18 -26.44 -18.49
CA LEU A 43 1.53 -27.87 -18.41
C LEU A 43 3.01 -28.10 -18.07
N GLU A 44 3.89 -27.31 -18.66
CA GLU A 44 5.34 -27.37 -18.44
C GLU A 44 5.68 -27.05 -16.98
N GLU A 45 5.09 -25.97 -16.43
CA GLU A 45 5.27 -25.60 -15.02
C GLU A 45 4.69 -26.67 -14.08
N LEU A 46 3.58 -27.30 -14.44
CA LEU A 46 2.98 -28.39 -13.66
C LEU A 46 3.86 -29.65 -13.67
N GLN A 47 4.50 -29.96 -14.80
CA GLN A 47 5.49 -31.04 -14.89
C GLN A 47 6.72 -30.75 -14.04
N ASP A 48 7.21 -29.51 -14.06
CA ASP A 48 8.34 -29.08 -13.25
C ASP A 48 8.02 -29.14 -11.76
N ILE A 49 6.81 -28.76 -11.35
CA ILE A 49 6.32 -28.95 -9.97
C ILE A 49 6.30 -30.43 -9.60
N ASN A 50 5.84 -31.32 -10.49
CA ASN A 50 5.86 -32.76 -10.21
C ASN A 50 7.30 -33.27 -9.97
N LYS A 51 8.28 -32.78 -10.74
CA LYS A 51 9.70 -33.10 -10.54
C LYS A 51 10.22 -32.57 -9.21
N ILE A 52 9.87 -31.34 -8.83
CA ILE A 52 10.23 -30.72 -7.54
C ILE A 52 9.67 -31.53 -6.38
N VAL A 53 8.41 -31.96 -6.47
CA VAL A 53 7.76 -32.82 -5.46
C VAL A 53 8.48 -34.17 -5.35
N GLY A 54 8.83 -34.79 -6.48
CA GLY A 54 9.62 -36.02 -6.49
C GLY A 54 11.01 -35.85 -5.84
N LEU A 55 11.69 -34.73 -6.12
CA LEU A 55 12.98 -34.41 -5.53
C LEU A 55 12.87 -34.12 -4.03
N ALA A 56 11.81 -33.45 -3.57
CA ALA A 56 11.54 -33.20 -2.17
C ALA A 56 11.28 -34.50 -1.40
N ASN A 57 10.47 -35.40 -1.97
CA ASN A 57 10.23 -36.72 -1.40
C ASN A 57 11.54 -37.54 -1.31
N PHE A 58 12.36 -37.49 -2.36
CA PHE A 58 13.68 -38.12 -2.36
C PHE A 58 14.61 -37.51 -1.30
N MET A 59 14.67 -36.19 -1.16
CA MET A 59 15.49 -35.53 -0.15
C MET A 59 15.03 -35.85 1.28
N LEU A 60 13.72 -35.93 1.53
CA LEU A 60 13.17 -36.30 2.82
C LEU A 60 13.52 -37.74 3.19
N CYS A 61 13.34 -38.69 2.28
CA CYS A 61 13.75 -40.08 2.51
C CYS A 61 15.27 -40.23 2.63
N LYS A 62 16.05 -39.44 1.86
CA LYS A 62 17.53 -39.51 1.87
C LYS A 62 18.16 -38.88 3.11
N TYR A 63 17.47 -37.93 3.74
CA TYR A 63 17.94 -37.17 4.90
C TYR A 63 17.04 -37.33 6.12
N GLU A 64 16.23 -38.39 6.17
CA GLU A 64 15.47 -38.80 7.37
C GLU A 64 16.38 -38.79 8.61
N ASP A 65 17.66 -39.11 8.41
CA ASP A 65 18.67 -39.20 9.45
C ASP A 65 19.57 -37.95 9.59
N LYS A 66 19.41 -36.89 8.77
CA LYS A 66 20.31 -35.70 8.74
C LYS A 66 19.59 -34.39 9.08
N LYS A 67 19.54 -34.10 10.39
CA LYS A 67 18.87 -32.94 11.02
C LYS A 67 19.20 -31.56 10.45
N GLU A 68 20.44 -31.30 10.04
CA GLU A 68 20.89 -29.93 9.71
C GLU A 68 20.29 -29.39 8.40
N THR A 69 20.25 -30.20 7.34
CA THR A 69 19.64 -29.80 6.06
C THR A 69 18.16 -29.48 6.22
N ARG A 70 17.47 -30.24 7.07
CA ARG A 70 16.05 -30.04 7.39
C ARG A 70 15.80 -28.72 8.12
N LEU A 71 16.68 -28.35 9.06
CA LEU A 71 16.57 -27.08 9.79
C LEU A 71 16.76 -25.87 8.87
N ILE A 72 17.71 -25.95 7.94
CA ILE A 72 17.96 -24.88 6.96
C ILE A 72 16.76 -24.69 6.04
N LEU A 73 16.18 -25.78 5.53
CA LEU A 73 14.97 -25.74 4.70
C LEU A 73 13.76 -25.20 5.47
N GLN A 74 13.60 -25.58 6.74
CA GLN A 74 12.51 -25.09 7.58
C GLN A 74 12.61 -23.58 7.83
N HIS A 75 13.82 -23.09 8.10
CA HIS A 75 14.06 -21.65 8.27
C HIS A 75 13.77 -20.88 6.98
N PHE A 76 14.17 -21.42 5.82
CA PHE A 76 13.86 -20.82 4.53
C PHE A 76 12.35 -20.72 4.27
N VAL A 77 11.61 -21.79 4.53
CA VAL A 77 10.14 -21.81 4.37
C VAL A 77 9.46 -20.79 5.31
N SER A 78 9.96 -20.65 6.55
CA SER A 78 9.44 -19.64 7.50
C SER A 78 9.60 -18.23 6.97
N ILE A 79 10.80 -17.86 6.49
CA ILE A 79 11.07 -16.52 5.94
C ILE A 79 10.13 -16.20 4.78
N ILE A 80 9.92 -17.15 3.87
CA ILE A 80 9.03 -16.96 2.72
C ILE A 80 7.58 -16.81 3.17
N GLY A 81 7.14 -17.60 4.17
CA GLY A 81 5.80 -17.49 4.74
C GLY A 81 5.54 -16.14 5.40
N ASP A 82 6.46 -15.69 6.26
CA ASP A 82 6.36 -14.42 6.98
C ASP A 82 6.37 -13.24 5.99
N SER A 83 7.18 -13.33 4.94
CA SER A 83 7.22 -12.32 3.87
C SER A 83 5.93 -12.26 3.08
N ALA A 84 5.32 -13.41 2.78
CA ALA A 84 4.04 -13.47 2.07
C ALA A 84 2.89 -12.90 2.90
N GLN A 85 2.83 -13.22 4.20
CA GLN A 85 1.82 -12.65 5.10
C GLN A 85 1.99 -11.15 5.30
N SER A 86 3.22 -10.65 5.40
CA SER A 86 3.48 -9.21 5.44
C SER A 86 3.05 -8.50 4.16
N MET A 87 3.13 -9.17 3.01
CA MET A 87 2.69 -8.59 1.74
C MET A 87 1.16 -8.58 1.61
N GLU A 88 0.49 -9.60 2.16
CA GLU A 88 -0.97 -9.66 2.24
C GLU A 88 -1.53 -8.52 3.12
N SER A 89 -0.93 -8.24 4.28
CA SER A 89 -1.37 -7.13 5.14
C SER A 89 -1.17 -5.74 4.53
N ILE A 90 -0.15 -5.56 3.68
CA ILE A 90 0.11 -4.28 3.01
C ILE A 90 -0.98 -3.97 1.97
N ASP A 91 -1.56 -4.99 1.32
CA ASP A 91 -2.63 -4.80 0.34
C ASP A 91 -3.93 -4.29 1.00
N ASP A 92 -4.25 -4.82 2.18
CA ASP A 92 -5.37 -4.35 3.01
C ASP A 92 -5.15 -2.89 3.45
N ASP A 93 -3.95 -2.55 3.95
CA ASP A 93 -3.59 -1.19 4.37
C ASP A 93 -3.66 -0.19 3.21
N ILE A 94 -3.22 -0.57 2.00
CA ILE A 94 -3.30 0.25 0.79
C ILE A 94 -4.77 0.47 0.41
N SER A 95 -5.60 -0.57 0.49
CA SER A 95 -7.03 -0.49 0.19
C SER A 95 -7.76 0.46 1.15
N GLU A 96 -7.48 0.37 2.45
CA GLU A 96 -8.04 1.29 3.44
C GLU A 96 -7.60 2.75 3.19
N LEU A 97 -6.33 2.96 2.83
CA LEU A 97 -5.80 4.28 2.50
C LEU A 97 -6.49 4.89 1.27
N ILE A 98 -6.71 4.10 0.22
CA ILE A 98 -7.43 4.52 -0.98
C ILE A 98 -8.86 4.96 -0.61
N LEU A 99 -9.59 4.13 0.15
CA LEU A 99 -10.94 4.46 0.60
C LEU A 99 -10.98 5.76 1.43
N SER A 100 -10.02 5.94 2.34
CA SER A 100 -9.91 7.16 3.16
C SER A 100 -9.58 8.41 2.35
N ALA A 101 -8.72 8.28 1.35
CA ALA A 101 -8.39 9.37 0.44
C ALA A 101 -9.60 9.75 -0.43
N GLU A 102 -10.35 8.77 -0.91
CA GLU A 102 -11.55 8.97 -1.73
C GLU A 102 -12.67 9.66 -0.95
N ASP A 103 -12.92 9.28 0.31
CA ASP A 103 -13.85 9.98 1.20
C ASP A 103 -13.42 11.44 1.43
N SER A 104 -12.12 11.67 1.66
CA SER A 104 -11.57 13.02 1.84
C SER A 104 -11.74 13.89 0.60
N ILE A 105 -11.47 13.36 -0.59
CA ILE A 105 -11.67 14.07 -1.87
C ILE A 105 -13.16 14.37 -2.07
N ASN A 106 -14.04 13.40 -1.79
CA ASN A 106 -15.48 13.61 -1.90
C ASN A 106 -15.99 14.69 -0.94
N LYS A 107 -15.47 14.76 0.29
CA LYS A 107 -15.74 15.85 1.23
C LYS A 107 -15.30 17.20 0.68
N VAL A 108 -14.08 17.30 0.15
CA VAL A 108 -13.56 18.55 -0.44
C VAL A 108 -14.42 18.98 -1.63
N LYS A 109 -14.78 18.05 -2.53
CA LYS A 109 -15.63 18.31 -3.68
C LYS A 109 -17.02 18.81 -3.26
N ASN A 110 -17.62 18.17 -2.27
CA ASN A 110 -18.92 18.58 -1.72
C ASN A 110 -18.83 19.99 -1.10
N MET A 111 -17.77 20.29 -0.36
CA MET A 111 -17.54 21.64 0.18
C MET A 111 -17.40 22.67 -0.94
N HIS A 112 -16.62 22.36 -1.98
CA HIS A 112 -16.46 23.23 -3.14
C HIS A 112 -17.80 23.49 -3.84
N SER A 113 -18.60 22.44 -4.10
CA SER A 113 -19.93 22.59 -4.70
C SER A 113 -20.84 23.48 -3.86
N LYS A 114 -20.89 23.27 -2.53
CA LYS A 114 -21.67 24.09 -1.60
C LYS A 114 -21.23 25.55 -1.56
N ILE A 115 -19.94 25.82 -1.68
CA ILE A 115 -19.42 27.20 -1.73
C ILE A 115 -19.78 27.86 -3.06
N SER A 116 -19.59 27.16 -4.18
CA SER A 116 -19.96 27.66 -5.52
C SER A 116 -21.45 28.00 -5.60
N GLU A 117 -22.31 27.11 -5.12
CA GLU A 117 -23.76 27.31 -5.13
C GLU A 117 -24.19 28.48 -4.23
N LYS A 118 -23.53 28.65 -3.07
CA LYS A 118 -23.76 29.82 -2.21
C LYS A 118 -23.24 31.13 -2.80
N SER A 119 -22.13 31.12 -3.54
CA SER A 119 -21.62 32.33 -4.20
C SER A 119 -22.49 32.76 -5.38
N ASP A 120 -23.08 31.79 -6.10
CA ASP A 120 -24.00 32.09 -7.19
C ASP A 120 -25.34 32.65 -6.67
N LEU A 121 -25.78 32.24 -5.48
CA LEU A 121 -26.95 32.81 -4.80
C LEU A 121 -26.75 34.29 -4.42
N GLU A 122 -25.58 34.71 -3.93
CA GLU A 122 -25.32 36.13 -3.62
C GLU A 122 -25.32 37.03 -4.86
N LYS A 123 -25.03 36.49 -6.05
CA LYS A 123 -25.02 37.27 -7.29
C LYS A 123 -26.42 37.59 -7.82
N SER A 124 -27.42 36.79 -7.44
CA SER A 124 -28.83 36.96 -7.86
C SER A 124 -29.62 37.99 -7.04
N TYR A 125 -29.12 38.40 -5.87
CA TYR A 125 -29.77 39.43 -5.03
C TYR A 125 -29.34 40.87 -5.38
N LEU A 126 -28.49 41.06 -6.38
CA LEU A 126 -28.02 42.38 -6.82
C LEU A 126 -28.66 42.86 -8.12
N ASP A 127 -29.62 42.11 -8.67
CA ASP A 127 -30.29 42.42 -9.93
C ASP A 127 -31.80 42.41 -9.69
N GLU A 128 -32.32 43.51 -9.14
CA GLU A 128 -33.67 44.09 -9.36
C GLU A 128 -34.07 45.03 -8.21
N SER A 129 -33.85 46.35 -8.41
CA SER A 129 -34.92 47.34 -8.22
C SER A 129 -34.49 48.69 -8.80
N ASP A 130 -35.18 49.09 -9.87
CA ASP A 130 -35.18 50.42 -10.48
C ASP A 130 -35.74 51.50 -9.53
N ASP A 131 -35.30 52.72 -9.83
CA ASP A 131 -36.07 53.98 -9.81
C ASP A 131 -35.67 55.09 -8.81
N GLU A 132 -35.70 56.30 -9.37
CA GLU A 132 -35.07 57.56 -9.01
C GLU A 132 -35.33 58.06 -7.58
N SER A 133 -34.26 58.45 -6.87
CA SER A 133 -34.18 59.82 -6.37
C SER A 133 -32.76 60.23 -5.93
N LYS A 134 -32.32 61.33 -6.56
CA LYS A 134 -31.56 62.42 -5.96
C LYS A 134 -30.27 62.09 -5.19
N ASN A 135 -29.18 62.44 -5.87
CA ASN A 135 -28.14 63.33 -5.38
C ASN A 135 -27.31 62.85 -4.18
N GLY A 136 -26.12 62.34 -4.49
CA GLY A 136 -25.07 62.15 -3.48
C GLY A 136 -23.84 61.50 -4.08
N SER A 137 -23.05 62.25 -4.84
CA SER A 137 -21.67 61.84 -5.14
C SER A 137 -20.90 61.77 -3.82
N PHE A 138 -20.74 60.56 -3.29
CA PHE A 138 -19.80 60.29 -2.21
C PHE A 138 -18.67 59.44 -2.78
N ASN A 139 -17.64 60.13 -3.27
CA ASN A 139 -16.38 59.55 -3.72
C ASN A 139 -15.69 58.86 -2.53
N LEU A 140 -15.56 57.53 -2.57
CA LEU A 140 -14.83 56.75 -1.57
C LEU A 140 -13.46 56.26 -2.06
N THR A 141 -12.86 56.94 -3.03
CA THR A 141 -11.44 56.77 -3.38
C THR A 141 -10.58 57.52 -2.36
N ASN A 142 -10.29 56.89 -1.23
CA ASN A 142 -9.07 57.12 -0.45
C ASN A 142 -8.90 56.04 0.63
N PHE A 143 -8.39 54.86 0.25
CA PHE A 143 -7.71 54.00 1.20
C PHE A 143 -6.23 54.35 1.20
N THR A 144 -5.83 55.33 2.04
CA THR A 144 -4.44 55.43 2.50
C THR A 144 -4.35 54.61 3.78
N THR A 145 -3.81 53.40 3.69
CA THR A 145 -3.34 52.66 4.86
C THR A 145 -1.93 53.14 5.19
N PRO A 146 -1.69 53.79 6.35
CA PRO A 146 -0.32 54.07 6.78
C PRO A 146 0.40 52.76 7.07
N ILE A 147 1.47 52.51 6.32
CA ILE A 147 2.33 51.35 6.49
C ILE A 147 3.13 51.59 7.78
N ASN A 148 2.84 50.83 8.85
CA ASN A 148 3.62 50.90 10.08
C ASN A 148 4.93 50.13 9.89
N THR A 149 6.01 50.83 9.50
CA THR A 149 7.33 50.25 9.20
C THR A 149 8.22 50.04 10.44
N SER A 150 7.71 50.28 11.65
CA SER A 150 8.54 50.30 12.88
C SER A 150 9.06 48.92 13.35
N LYS A 151 8.67 47.81 12.72
CA LYS A 151 9.11 46.45 13.11
C LYS A 151 9.96 45.71 12.08
N TYR A 152 10.29 46.34 10.95
CA TYR A 152 11.15 45.74 9.90
C TYR A 152 12.50 46.47 9.73
N GLN A 153 12.96 47.17 10.77
CA GLN A 153 14.36 47.60 10.85
C GLN A 153 15.07 46.77 11.90
N GLU A 154 15.28 45.49 11.59
CA GLU A 154 16.30 44.70 12.27
C GLU A 154 17.52 44.58 11.36
N LYS A 155 18.64 45.05 11.91
CA LYS A 155 19.92 45.27 11.25
C LYS A 155 20.49 43.95 10.75
N SER A 156 21.00 43.94 9.52
CA SER A 156 22.10 43.04 9.17
C SER A 156 23.18 43.84 8.45
N GLN A 157 24.31 43.95 9.15
CA GLN A 157 25.57 44.53 8.73
C GLN A 157 26.05 43.81 7.47
N GLY A 158 26.30 44.57 6.38
CA GLY A 158 26.90 44.02 5.16
C GLY A 158 28.39 43.77 5.38
N ASP A 159 28.77 42.51 5.50
CA ASP A 159 30.16 42.08 5.41
C ASP A 159 30.57 42.08 3.93
N THR A 160 31.59 42.87 3.61
CA THR A 160 32.08 43.01 2.24
C THR A 160 33.22 42.01 2.03
N VAL A 161 33.01 40.95 1.25
CA VAL A 161 34.10 40.10 0.75
C VAL A 161 34.05 40.07 -0.78
N GLN A 162 35.14 40.56 -1.36
CA GLN A 162 35.44 40.63 -2.79
C GLN A 162 35.79 39.24 -3.37
N VAL A 163 35.34 38.96 -4.59
CA VAL A 163 35.99 38.09 -5.60
C VAL A 163 35.39 38.57 -6.94
N ILE A 164 36.10 38.96 -8.02
CA ILE A 164 37.34 38.49 -8.68
C ILE A 164 38.09 39.71 -9.23
#